data_AF-A0A3C0E1U0-F1
#
_entry.id   AF-A0A3C0E1U0-F1
#
_cell.length_a   1.000
_cell.length_b   1.000
_cell.length_c   1.000
_cell.angle_alpha   90.00
_cell.angle_beta   90.00
_cell.angle_gamma   90.00
#
_symmetry.space_group_name_H-M   'P 1'
#
loop_
_entity.id
_entity.type
_entity.pdbx_description
1 polymer ?
#
loop_
_entity_poly.entity_id
_entity_poly.type
_entity_poly.pdbx_seq_one_letter_code
_entity_poly.pdbx_strand_id
1 'polypeptide(L)'
;CTGGIRCEKASAYLKHKGFPNVHQLEGGIIEYTRQAKASGLRNKFVGKNFVFDERLAERISDDVIAKCHTCGTSCDDHVNCANPTCNILMIQCSSCREALKHTCSEPCKAFIELPEEEQKAKRRGTKARGGFMSGHKGLSPDEAPTPRSRQ
;
A
#
# COMPACT_ATOMS: atom_id res chain seq x y z
N CYS A 1 -3.37 -11.75 9.58
CA CYS A 1 -3.66 -10.70 8.56
C CYS A 1 -4.48 -9.57 9.21
N THR A 2 -4.79 -8.47 8.49
CA THR A 2 -5.47 -7.28 9.04
C THR A 2 -6.71 -7.61 9.88
N GLY A 3 -7.68 -8.33 9.29
CA GLY A 3 -8.98 -8.67 9.92
C GLY A 3 -9.31 -10.17 9.96
N GLY A 4 -8.30 -11.05 9.98
CA GLY A 4 -8.51 -12.50 10.15
C GLY A 4 -8.90 -13.30 8.89
N ILE A 5 -9.72 -12.78 7.97
CA ILE A 5 -10.34 -13.56 6.88
C ILE A 5 -9.36 -14.38 5.98
N ARG A 6 -8.16 -13.86 5.71
CA ARG A 6 -7.14 -14.62 4.94
C ARG A 6 -6.57 -15.78 5.74
N CYS A 7 -6.44 -15.61 7.06
CA CYS A 7 -5.96 -16.63 7.96
C CYS A 7 -6.98 -17.77 8.11
N GLU A 8 -8.29 -17.50 8.07
CA GLU A 8 -9.32 -18.55 8.07
C GLU A 8 -9.13 -19.54 6.92
N LYS A 9 -8.97 -19.03 5.70
CA LYS A 9 -8.75 -19.86 4.51
C LYS A 9 -7.40 -20.60 4.58
N ALA A 10 -6.34 -19.89 4.97
CA ALA A 10 -5.00 -20.47 5.05
C ALA A 10 -4.91 -21.56 6.14
N SER A 11 -5.51 -21.34 7.31
CA SER A 11 -5.48 -22.28 8.42
C SER A 11 -6.29 -23.54 8.12
N ALA A 12 -7.46 -23.41 7.49
CA ALA A 12 -8.24 -24.54 7.01
C ALA A 12 -7.45 -25.37 5.98
N TYR A 13 -6.78 -24.71 5.03
CA TYR A 13 -5.93 -25.39 4.04
C TYR A 13 -4.75 -26.14 4.70
N LEU A 14 -4.05 -25.51 5.66
CA LEU A 14 -2.93 -26.15 6.36
C LEU A 14 -3.41 -27.33 7.21
N LYS A 15 -4.54 -27.22 7.92
CA LYS A 15 -5.13 -28.35 8.65
C LYS A 15 -5.47 -29.50 7.71
N HIS A 16 -6.07 -29.21 6.56
CA HIS A 16 -6.37 -30.22 5.54
C HIS A 16 -5.11 -30.90 4.99
N LYS A 17 -3.98 -30.20 4.92
CA LYS A 17 -2.67 -30.77 4.54
C LYS A 17 -1.98 -31.57 5.66
N GLY A 18 -2.62 -31.76 6.81
CA GLY A 18 -2.12 -32.59 7.90
C GLY A 18 -1.12 -31.88 8.82
N PHE A 19 -1.04 -30.56 8.80
CA PHE A 19 -0.20 -29.82 9.75
C PHE A 19 -0.82 -29.92 11.16
N PRO A 20 -0.07 -30.41 12.17
CA PRO A 20 -0.65 -30.75 13.48
C PRO A 20 -0.95 -29.51 14.34
N ASN A 21 -0.15 -28.45 14.22
CA ASN A 21 -0.23 -27.26 15.07
C ASN A 21 -0.45 -26.01 14.21
N VAL A 22 -1.72 -25.71 13.91
CA VAL A 22 -2.11 -24.54 13.14
C VAL A 22 -2.84 -23.55 14.03
N HIS A 23 -2.22 -22.38 14.25
CA HIS A 23 -2.77 -21.30 15.05
C HIS A 23 -2.98 -20.04 14.21
N GLN A 24 -3.96 -19.23 14.58
CA GLN A 24 -4.24 -17.95 13.94
C GLN A 24 -4.70 -16.93 14.99
N LEU A 25 -4.51 -15.65 14.68
CA LEU A 25 -5.10 -14.57 15.46
C LEU A 25 -6.57 -14.41 15.06
N GLU A 26 -7.48 -14.71 15.97
CA GLU A 26 -8.91 -14.47 15.79
C GLU A 26 -9.17 -12.97 15.62
N GLY A 27 -9.92 -12.59 14.59
CA GLY A 27 -10.16 -11.18 14.23
C GLY A 27 -8.93 -10.43 13.70
N GLY A 28 -7.75 -11.06 13.63
CA GLY A 28 -6.54 -10.46 13.05
C GLY A 28 -5.88 -9.36 13.90
N ILE A 29 -5.09 -8.51 13.23
CA ILE A 29 -4.29 -7.46 13.89
C ILE A 29 -5.17 -6.38 14.55
N ILE A 30 -6.30 -6.04 13.91
CA ILE A 30 -7.24 -5.04 14.43
C ILE A 30 -7.79 -5.51 15.78
N GLU A 31 -8.32 -6.74 15.83
CA GLU A 31 -8.91 -7.28 17.05
C GLU A 31 -7.87 -7.53 18.13
N TYR A 32 -6.69 -8.06 17.75
CA TYR A 32 -5.56 -8.22 18.67
C TYR A 32 -5.19 -6.90 19.36
N THR A 33 -5.08 -5.80 18.60
CA THR A 33 -4.72 -4.48 19.13
C THR A 33 -5.80 -3.94 20.07
N ARG A 34 -7.07 -4.12 19.71
CA ARG A 34 -8.23 -3.72 20.53
C ARG A 34 -8.23 -4.46 21.87
N GLN A 35 -8.07 -5.78 21.85
CA GLN A 35 -8.05 -6.61 23.06
C GLN A 35 -6.84 -6.28 23.95
N ALA A 36 -5.65 -6.17 23.36
CA ALA A 36 -4.44 -5.82 24.11
C ALA A 36 -4.62 -4.49 24.87
N LYS A 37 -5.17 -3.47 24.20
CA LYS A 37 -5.47 -2.18 24.82
C LYS A 37 -6.52 -2.29 25.92
N ALA A 38 -7.63 -2.98 25.66
CA ALA A 38 -8.72 -3.14 26.62
C ALA A 38 -8.29 -3.88 27.90
N SER A 39 -7.38 -4.85 27.76
CA SER A 39 -6.85 -5.65 28.88
C SER A 39 -5.58 -5.08 29.51
N GLY A 40 -5.10 -3.90 29.09
CA GLY A 40 -3.86 -3.31 29.60
C GLY A 40 -2.60 -4.15 29.31
N LEU A 41 -2.65 -5.01 28.30
CA LEU A 41 -1.54 -5.87 27.90
C LEU A 41 -0.58 -5.11 26.98
N ARG A 42 0.71 -5.47 27.07
CA ARG A 42 1.71 -4.96 26.14
C ARG A 42 1.40 -5.41 24.71
N ASN A 43 1.13 -4.45 23.83
CA ASN A 43 1.01 -4.68 22.40
C ASN A 43 2.39 -4.99 21.78
N LYS A 44 2.48 -6.05 20.97
CA LYS A 44 3.71 -6.45 20.26
C LYS A 44 3.73 -6.04 18.79
N PHE A 45 2.62 -5.51 18.26
CA PHE A 45 2.59 -4.95 16.93
C PHE A 45 3.31 -3.60 16.91
N VAL A 46 4.18 -3.39 15.92
CA VAL A 46 5.02 -2.20 15.80
C VAL A 46 4.66 -1.45 14.52
N GLY A 47 4.42 -0.15 14.63
CA GLY A 47 4.16 0.79 13.54
C GLY A 47 2.68 0.88 13.15
N LYS A 48 2.44 0.91 11.84
CA LYS A 48 1.13 1.09 11.21
C LYS A 48 0.63 -0.20 10.58
N ASN A 49 -0.64 -0.51 10.77
CA ASN A 49 -1.31 -1.63 10.11
C ASN A 49 -2.03 -1.14 8.84
N PHE A 50 -1.69 -1.72 7.69
CA PHE A 50 -2.32 -1.37 6.43
C PHE A 50 -3.80 -1.80 6.39
N VAL A 51 -4.67 -0.87 5.98
CA VAL A 51 -6.12 -1.08 5.83
C VAL A 51 -6.56 -0.76 4.40
N PHE A 52 -7.57 -1.48 3.91
CA PHE A 52 -7.99 -1.44 2.50
C PHE A 52 -9.15 -0.46 2.30
N ASP A 53 -8.98 0.76 2.80
CA ASP A 53 -9.90 1.89 2.62
C ASP A 53 -9.11 3.20 2.51
N GLU A 54 -9.82 4.33 2.45
CA GLU A 54 -9.22 5.66 2.25
C GLU A 54 -8.20 6.06 3.34
N ARG A 55 -8.26 5.44 4.53
CA ARG A 55 -7.30 5.69 5.60
C ARG A 55 -5.91 5.16 5.26
N LEU A 56 -5.83 4.12 4.41
CA LEU A 56 -4.63 3.36 4.01
C LEU A 56 -3.88 2.66 5.15
N ALA A 57 -3.83 3.25 6.34
CA ALA A 57 -3.19 2.67 7.50
C ALA A 57 -3.85 3.15 8.81
N GLU A 58 -3.80 2.29 9.81
CA GLU A 58 -4.13 2.60 11.20
C GLU A 58 -2.85 2.60 12.03
N ARG A 59 -2.56 3.68 12.74
CA ARG A 59 -1.39 3.75 13.62
C ARG A 59 -1.65 2.97 14.91
N ILE A 60 -0.77 2.01 15.21
CA ILE A 60 -0.88 1.12 16.37
C ILE A 60 0.17 1.44 17.43
N SER A 61 1.41 1.76 17.03
CA SER A 61 2.45 2.31 17.90
C SER A 61 3.07 3.56 17.28
N ASP A 62 3.84 4.33 18.04
CA ASP A 62 4.53 5.55 17.53
C ASP A 62 5.80 5.24 16.73
N ASP A 63 6.19 3.97 16.67
CA ASP A 63 7.35 3.53 15.91
C ASP A 63 7.17 3.81 14.41
N VAL A 64 8.21 4.34 13.79
CA VAL A 64 8.29 4.52 12.33
C VAL A 64 9.26 3.47 11.80
N ILE A 65 8.73 2.48 11.10
CA ILE A 65 9.50 1.31 10.61
C ILE A 65 9.86 1.39 9.12
N ALA A 66 9.48 2.48 8.45
CA ALA A 66 9.66 2.67 7.02
C ALA A 66 10.44 3.95 6.71
N LYS A 67 10.76 4.12 5.43
CA LYS A 67 11.44 5.30 4.90
C LYS A 67 10.73 5.73 3.62
N CYS A 68 10.74 7.03 3.38
CA CYS A 68 10.27 7.63 2.13
C CYS A 68 11.00 6.97 0.94
N HIS A 69 10.27 6.46 -0.04
CA HIS A 69 10.89 5.85 -1.23
C HIS A 69 11.57 6.87 -2.15
N THR A 70 11.29 8.17 -1.99
CA THR A 70 11.91 9.23 -2.77
C THR A 70 13.22 9.71 -2.14
N CYS A 71 13.21 10.12 -0.87
CA CYS A 71 14.36 10.76 -0.22
C CYS A 71 15.02 9.94 0.90
N GLY A 72 14.43 8.81 1.31
CA GLY A 72 14.96 7.98 2.40
C GLY A 72 14.72 8.51 3.82
N THR A 73 14.11 9.70 3.99
CA THR A 73 13.71 10.21 5.31
C THR A 73 12.78 9.23 6.02
N SER A 74 12.93 9.08 7.34
CA SER A 74 12.03 8.26 8.16
C SER A 74 10.59 8.76 8.08
N CYS A 75 9.71 7.95 7.52
CA CYS A 75 8.26 8.15 7.49
C CYS A 75 7.57 6.84 7.10
N ASP A 76 6.27 6.74 7.34
CA ASP A 76 5.47 5.54 7.07
C ASP A 76 4.04 5.90 6.59
N ASP A 77 3.91 7.07 5.98
CA ASP A 77 2.67 7.50 5.34
C ASP A 77 2.52 6.83 3.97
N HIS A 78 1.49 6.00 3.86
CA HIS A 78 1.09 5.39 2.61
C HIS A 78 0.38 6.43 1.74
N VAL A 79 0.76 6.50 0.48
CA VAL A 79 0.20 7.42 -0.53
C VAL A 79 0.08 6.65 -1.84
N ASN A 80 -1.05 6.78 -2.53
CA ASN A 80 -1.16 6.32 -3.91
C ASN A 80 -0.62 7.41 -4.84
N CYS A 81 0.18 7.03 -5.83
CA CYS A 81 0.62 7.96 -6.85
C CYS A 81 -0.60 8.57 -7.57
N ALA A 82 -0.70 9.90 -7.56
CA ALA A 82 -1.80 10.65 -8.17
C ALA A 82 -1.89 10.50 -9.70
N ASN A 83 -0.87 9.93 -10.36
CA ASN A 83 -0.97 9.56 -11.76
C ASN A 83 -1.91 8.35 -11.91
N PRO A 84 -3.10 8.49 -12.52
CA PRO A 84 -4.10 7.42 -12.62
C PRO A 84 -3.63 6.23 -13.47
N THR A 85 -2.61 6.42 -14.30
CA THR A 85 -1.94 5.35 -15.05
C THR A 85 -0.99 4.54 -14.17
N CYS A 86 -0.37 5.19 -13.18
CA CYS A 86 0.55 4.57 -12.25
C CYS A 86 -0.22 3.95 -11.08
N ASN A 87 -0.86 4.79 -10.26
CA ASN A 87 -1.57 4.41 -9.03
C ASN A 87 -0.80 3.45 -8.11
N ILE A 88 0.54 3.51 -8.13
CA ILE A 88 1.36 2.69 -7.24
C ILE A 88 1.24 3.21 -5.81
N LEU A 89 1.12 2.31 -4.84
CA LEU A 89 1.16 2.64 -3.44
C LEU A 89 2.60 2.76 -2.96
N MET A 90 2.93 3.85 -2.28
CA MET A 90 4.28 4.17 -1.82
C MET A 90 4.25 4.79 -0.41
N ILE A 91 5.34 4.63 0.32
CA ILE A 91 5.69 5.48 1.45
C ILE A 91 6.32 6.80 0.97
N GLN A 92 5.71 7.94 1.30
CA GLN A 92 6.21 9.26 0.90
C GLN A 92 6.04 10.28 2.03
N CYS A 93 7.12 10.99 2.38
CA CYS A 93 7.05 12.09 3.35
C CYS A 93 6.33 13.32 2.78
N SER A 94 5.85 14.21 3.65
CA SER A 94 5.14 15.43 3.27
C SER A 94 5.92 16.31 2.28
N SER A 95 7.22 16.50 2.50
CA SER A 95 8.06 17.32 1.62
C SER A 95 8.18 16.76 0.20
N CYS A 96 8.40 15.44 0.07
CA CYS A 96 8.41 14.80 -1.26
C CYS A 96 7.03 14.81 -1.91
N ARG A 97 5.97 14.66 -1.10
CA ARG A 97 4.58 14.69 -1.59
C ARG A 97 4.24 16.04 -2.21
N GLU A 98 4.67 17.14 -1.59
CA GLU A 98 4.50 18.49 -2.13
C GLU A 98 5.37 18.68 -3.38
N ALA A 99 6.66 18.35 -3.32
CA ALA A 99 7.60 18.52 -4.43
C ALA A 99 7.19 17.75 -5.70
N LEU A 100 6.63 16.55 -5.53
CA LEU A 100 6.20 15.65 -6.61
C LEU A 100 4.70 15.70 -6.91
N LYS A 101 3.95 16.65 -6.34
CA LYS A 101 2.49 16.77 -6.53
C LYS A 101 1.74 15.44 -6.33
N HIS A 102 2.02 14.76 -5.21
CA HIS A 102 1.44 13.46 -4.84
C HIS A 102 1.78 12.31 -5.80
N THR A 103 2.84 12.44 -6.60
CA THR A 103 3.28 11.37 -7.50
C THR A 103 4.55 10.69 -7.02
N CYS A 104 4.82 9.51 -7.56
CA CYS A 104 5.94 8.68 -7.15
C CYS A 104 7.29 9.06 -7.78
N SER A 105 7.28 9.89 -8.81
CA SER A 105 8.46 10.22 -9.61
C SER A 105 8.20 11.40 -10.54
N GLU A 106 9.26 12.06 -11.02
CA GLU A 106 9.17 13.17 -11.99
C GLU A 106 8.39 12.80 -13.27
N PRO A 107 8.56 11.61 -13.89
CA PRO A 107 7.73 11.22 -15.04
C PRO A 107 6.23 11.17 -14.72
N CYS A 108 5.86 10.73 -13.52
CA CYS A 108 4.47 10.71 -13.09
C CYS A 108 3.95 12.12 -12.78
N LYS A 109 4.79 13.00 -12.23
CA LYS A 109 4.47 14.42 -12.03
C LYS A 109 4.21 15.10 -13.39
N ALA A 110 5.13 14.93 -14.34
CA ALA A 110 4.98 15.47 -15.69
C ALA A 110 3.70 14.95 -16.37
N PHE A 111 3.34 13.68 -16.16
CA PHE A 111 2.11 13.12 -16.70
C PHE A 111 0.85 13.81 -16.18
N ILE A 112 0.75 14.07 -14.88
CA ILE A 112 -0.45 14.72 -14.30
C ILE A 112 -0.55 16.21 -14.64
N GLU A 113 0.56 16.81 -15.08
CA GLU A 113 0.62 18.21 -15.53
C GLU A 113 0.20 18.38 -17.01
N LEU A 114 0.08 17.29 -17.78
CA LEU A 114 -0.45 17.33 -19.14
C LEU A 114 -1.92 17.78 -19.14
N PRO A 115 -2.41 18.38 -20.24
CA PRO A 115 -3.85 18.64 -20.42
C PRO A 115 -4.69 17.37 -20.23
N GLU A 116 -5.88 17.52 -19.64
CA GLU A 116 -6.74 16.37 -19.30
C GLU A 116 -7.06 15.49 -20.51
N GLU A 117 -7.26 16.11 -21.68
CA GLU A 117 -7.52 15.41 -22.95
C GLU A 117 -6.33 14.55 -23.41
N GLU A 118 -5.10 15.04 -23.24
CA GLU A 118 -3.90 14.24 -23.52
C GLU A 118 -3.74 13.11 -22.52
N GLN A 119 -4.03 13.37 -21.24
CA GLN A 119 -4.04 12.32 -20.24
C GLN A 119 -5.06 11.24 -20.63
N LYS A 120 -6.29 11.61 -21.02
CA LYS A 120 -7.34 10.65 -21.45
C LYS A 120 -6.88 9.84 -22.66
N ALA A 121 -6.29 10.50 -23.66
CA ALA A 121 -5.80 9.85 -24.87
C ALA A 121 -4.71 8.81 -24.55
N LYS A 122 -3.73 9.17 -23.70
CA LYS A 122 -2.65 8.25 -23.26
C LYS A 122 -3.15 7.08 -22.42
N ARG A 123 -4.28 7.25 -21.71
CA ARG A 123 -4.90 6.21 -20.86
C ARG A 123 -5.83 5.26 -21.62
N ARG A 124 -6.25 5.63 -22.83
CA ARG A 124 -7.28 4.90 -23.57
C ARG A 124 -6.84 3.45 -23.82
N GLY A 125 -7.69 2.49 -23.42
CA GLY A 125 -7.41 1.06 -23.59
C GLY A 125 -6.47 0.45 -22.54
N THR A 126 -6.12 1.21 -21.51
CA THR A 126 -5.14 0.80 -20.49
C THR A 126 -5.75 0.77 -19.09
N LYS A 127 -5.08 0.07 -18.17
CA LYS A 127 -5.40 0.05 -16.74
C LYS A 127 -4.23 0.60 -15.95
N ALA A 128 -4.52 1.07 -14.74
CA ALA A 128 -3.48 1.48 -13.81
C ALA A 128 -2.51 0.32 -13.54
N ARG A 129 -1.21 0.62 -13.45
CA ARG A 129 -0.18 -0.34 -13.06
C ARG A 129 -0.46 -0.90 -11.66
N GLY A 130 -0.79 -0.03 -10.71
CA GLY A 130 -1.04 -0.38 -9.31
C GLY A 130 0.18 -1.00 -8.62
N GLY A 131 -0.08 -1.71 -7.51
CA GLY A 131 0.92 -2.44 -6.75
C GLY A 131 1.60 -1.62 -5.65
N PHE A 132 2.64 -2.20 -5.06
CA PHE A 132 3.41 -1.62 -3.95
C PHE A 132 4.82 -1.27 -4.43
N MET A 133 5.32 -0.12 -3.98
CA MET A 133 6.69 0.31 -4.28
C MET A 133 7.69 -0.46 -3.40
N SER A 134 8.57 -1.25 -4.01
CA SER A 134 9.66 -1.99 -3.33
C SER A 134 11.05 -1.39 -3.54
N GLY A 135 11.14 -0.17 -4.09
CA GLY A 135 12.37 0.54 -4.45
C GLY A 135 12.06 1.79 -5.29
N HIS A 136 12.99 2.29 -6.11
CA HIS A 136 12.72 3.40 -7.04
C HIS A 136 12.04 2.94 -8.32
N LYS A 137 10.73 2.67 -8.34
CA LYS A 137 10.03 2.40 -9.61
C LYS A 137 8.64 3.03 -9.65
N GLY A 138 8.61 4.32 -9.98
CA GLY A 138 7.47 4.91 -10.68
C GLY A 138 7.41 4.43 -12.13
N LEU A 139 6.50 4.99 -12.93
CA LEU A 139 6.54 4.77 -14.38
C LEU A 139 7.84 5.35 -14.93
N SER A 140 8.59 4.56 -15.70
CA SER A 140 9.68 5.13 -16.49
C SER A 140 9.11 6.05 -17.58
N PRO A 141 9.88 7.03 -18.10
CA PRO A 141 9.44 7.87 -19.22
C PRO A 141 8.96 7.05 -20.44
N ASP A 142 9.53 5.86 -20.64
CA ASP A 142 9.28 4.99 -21.79
C ASP A 142 8.30 3.84 -21.47
N GLU A 143 7.90 3.66 -20.21
CA GLU A 143 6.97 2.60 -19.81
C GLU A 143 5.54 2.98 -20.19
N ALA A 144 5.01 2.29 -21.20
CA ALA A 144 3.61 2.38 -21.55
C ALA A 144 2.72 1.88 -20.38
N PRO A 145 1.51 2.45 -20.23
CA PRO A 145 0.49 1.95 -19.31
C PRO A 145 0.25 0.44 -19.48
N THR A 146 -0.20 -0.24 -18.42
CA THR A 146 -0.55 -1.66 -18.52
C THR A 146 -1.75 -1.85 -19.46
N PRO A 147 -1.65 -2.63 -20.55
CA PRO A 147 -2.79 -2.88 -21.43
C PRO A 147 -3.94 -3.51 -20.65
N ARG A 148 -5.19 -3.13 -20.97
CA ARG A 148 -6.33 -3.92 -20.49
C ARG A 148 -6.27 -5.28 -21.19
N SER A 149 -6.02 -6.34 -20.43
CA SER A 149 -6.23 -7.70 -20.93
C SER A 149 -7.68 -7.79 -21.40
N ARG A 150 -7.91 -8.29 -22.62
CA ARG A 150 -9.22 -8.80 -23.01
C ARG A 150 -9.49 -10.01 -22.11
N GLN A 151 -10.14 -9.79 -20.97
CA GLN A 151 -10.86 -10.83 -20.26
C GLN A 151 -12.31 -10.77 -20.74
#